data_AF-A0A8T2MUB6-F1
#
_entry.id   AF-A0A8T2MUB6-F1
#
_cell.length_a   1.000
_cell.length_b   1.000
_cell.length_c   1.000
_cell.angle_alpha   90.00
_cell.angle_beta   90.00
_cell.angle_gamma   90.00
#
_symmetry.space_group_name_H-M   'P 1'
#
loop_
_entity.id
_entity.type
_entity.pdbx_description
1 polymer ?
#
loop_
_entity_poly.entity_id
_entity_poly.type
_entity_poly.pdbx_seq_one_letter_code
_entity_poly.pdbx_strand_id
1 'polypeptide(L)'
;DLFVLLDLIGAPDPQFVSHFDDTVRWFDRLISAERRLHNLGLLSSHPEEQSYFRKDVYPGPVEDDHTPFLQRGVPVLHLITTPFPTFWHTLEDTEDKMHGPTVENLTKILVVFLAEYLRL
;
A
#
# COMPACT_ATOMS: atom_id res chain seq x y z
N ASP A 1 5.47 -13.10 13.24
CA ASP A 1 5.64 -12.81 11.80
C ASP A 1 4.47 -12.00 11.27
N LEU A 2 4.64 -11.31 10.15
CA LEU A 2 3.70 -10.35 9.56
C LEU A 2 3.18 -10.88 8.22
N PHE A 3 1.87 -10.90 8.01
CA PHE A 3 1.28 -11.17 6.70
C PHE A 3 1.03 -9.84 5.99
N VAL A 4 1.76 -9.57 4.90
CA VAL A 4 1.53 -8.42 4.04
C VAL A 4 0.72 -8.88 2.83
N LEU A 5 -0.52 -8.40 2.70
CA LEU A 5 -1.41 -8.71 1.58
C LEU A 5 -1.48 -7.49 0.65
N LEU A 6 -1.16 -7.68 -0.62
CA LEU A 6 -1.25 -6.65 -1.65
C LEU A 6 -2.47 -6.96 -2.51
N ASP A 7 -3.36 -5.99 -2.68
CA ASP A 7 -4.53 -6.13 -3.55
C ASP A 7 -4.92 -4.80 -4.20
N LEU A 8 -5.53 -4.87 -5.39
CA LEU A 8 -6.01 -3.72 -6.18
C LEU A 8 -4.95 -2.62 -6.38
N ILE A 9 -3.72 -3.01 -6.72
CA ILE A 9 -2.60 -2.09 -6.95
C ILE A 9 -2.28 -2.01 -8.45
N GLY A 10 -2.19 -0.78 -8.97
CA GLY A 10 -1.79 -0.55 -10.36
C GLY A 10 -2.32 0.75 -10.95
N ALA A 11 -3.48 1.19 -10.48
CA ALA A 11 -4.11 2.46 -10.86
C ALA A 11 -3.22 3.69 -10.49
N PRO A 12 -3.41 4.85 -11.14
CA PRO A 12 -2.82 6.10 -10.70
C PRO A 12 -3.34 6.52 -9.32
N ASP A 13 -2.52 7.25 -8.57
CA ASP A 13 -2.86 7.90 -7.30
C ASP A 13 -3.59 7.01 -6.26
N PRO A 14 -3.08 5.79 -5.97
CA PRO A 14 -3.71 4.92 -4.99
C PRO A 14 -3.60 5.51 -3.58
N GLN A 15 -4.62 5.28 -2.77
CA GLN A 15 -4.61 5.60 -1.35
C GLN A 15 -4.66 4.31 -0.53
N PHE A 16 -3.66 4.08 0.31
CA PHE A 16 -3.64 2.99 1.28
C PHE A 16 -3.93 3.54 2.66
N VAL A 17 -4.68 2.79 3.46
CA VAL A 17 -5.03 3.16 4.84
C VAL A 17 -4.53 2.13 5.84
N SER A 18 -4.41 2.54 7.10
CA SER A 18 -4.06 1.62 8.19
C SER A 18 -5.31 0.89 8.68
N HIS A 19 -5.55 -0.33 8.19
CA HIS A 19 -6.74 -1.12 8.53
C HIS A 19 -6.73 -1.71 9.96
N PHE A 20 -5.55 -1.97 10.53
CA PHE A 20 -5.40 -2.67 11.82
C PHE A 20 -4.41 -1.97 12.75
N ASP A 21 -4.83 -1.72 13.99
CA ASP A 21 -4.01 -1.10 15.03
C ASP A 21 -2.76 -1.95 15.35
N ASP A 22 -2.89 -3.27 15.37
CA ASP A 22 -1.81 -4.22 15.70
C ASP A 22 -0.60 -4.11 14.76
N THR A 23 -0.82 -3.63 13.54
CA THR A 23 0.22 -3.48 12.52
C THR A 23 0.53 -2.03 12.17
N VAL A 24 -0.04 -1.06 12.90
CA VAL A 24 0.15 0.37 12.60
C VAL A 24 1.63 0.73 12.49
N ARG A 25 2.48 0.24 13.41
CA ARG A 25 3.93 0.50 13.40
C ARG A 25 4.63 0.10 12.10
N TRP A 26 4.10 -0.89 11.37
CA TRP A 26 4.64 -1.33 10.08
C TRP A 26 4.14 -0.42 8.96
N PHE A 27 2.91 0.06 9.06
CA PHE A 27 2.38 1.11 8.19
C PHE A 27 3.21 2.41 8.29
N ASP A 28 3.67 2.79 9.50
CA ASP A 28 4.60 3.92 9.70
C ASP A 28 5.91 3.75 8.92
N ARG A 29 6.40 2.51 8.78
CA ARG A 29 7.61 2.24 7.99
C ARG A 29 7.39 2.49 6.51
N LEU A 30 6.21 2.15 5.97
CA LEU A 30 5.84 2.47 4.59
C LEU A 30 5.78 3.98 4.36
N ILE A 31 5.13 4.73 5.26
CA ILE A 31 5.10 6.21 5.20
C ILE A 31 6.52 6.79 5.26
N SER A 32 7.35 6.29 6.18
CA SER A 32 8.73 6.75 6.30
C SER A 32 9.57 6.44 5.05
N ALA A 33 9.35 5.28 4.43
CA ALA A 33 10.03 4.88 3.21
C ALA A 33 9.60 5.74 2.02
N GLU A 34 8.31 5.98 1.85
CA GLU A 34 7.74 6.90 0.86
C GLU A 34 8.35 8.30 0.98
N ARG A 35 8.28 8.92 2.16
CA ARG A 35 8.83 10.26 2.42
C ARG A 35 10.32 10.33 2.12
N ARG A 36 11.10 9.32 2.55
CA ARG A 36 12.54 9.28 2.31
C ARG A 36 12.85 9.19 0.81
N LEU A 37 12.15 8.35 0.07
CA LEU A 37 12.34 8.21 -1.37
C LEU A 37 11.90 9.48 -2.13
N HIS A 38 10.81 10.12 -1.70
CA HIS A 38 10.38 11.40 -2.25
C HIS A 38 11.43 12.49 -2.04
N ASN A 39 11.93 12.67 -0.81
CA ASN A 39 12.93 13.70 -0.47
C ASN A 39 14.27 13.50 -1.20
N LEU A 40 14.57 12.26 -1.61
CA LEU A 40 15.74 11.93 -2.44
C LEU A 40 15.49 12.11 -3.95
N GLY A 41 14.28 12.49 -4.36
CA GLY A 41 13.89 12.63 -5.76
C GLY A 41 13.80 11.30 -6.53
N LEU A 42 13.56 10.18 -5.82
CA LEU A 42 13.58 8.83 -6.39
C LEU A 42 12.19 8.31 -6.82
N LEU A 43 11.13 9.07 -6.52
CA LEU A 43 9.76 8.77 -6.92
C LEU A 43 9.35 9.63 -8.12
N SER A 44 8.65 9.04 -9.09
CA SER A 44 8.19 9.71 -10.31
C SER A 44 6.71 10.05 -10.23
N SER A 45 6.27 11.19 -10.78
CA SER A 45 4.86 11.62 -10.71
C SER A 45 4.29 11.64 -9.28
N HIS A 46 5.12 12.03 -8.31
CA HIS A 46 4.79 12.01 -6.88
C HIS A 46 4.91 13.43 -6.31
N PRO A 47 3.83 14.24 -6.33
CA PRO A 47 3.89 15.68 -6.09
C PRO A 47 4.06 16.05 -4.62
N GLU A 48 3.58 15.23 -3.68
CA GLU A 48 3.60 15.50 -2.25
C GLU A 48 4.54 14.54 -1.52
N GLU A 49 5.05 14.88 -0.34
CA GLU A 49 5.95 13.99 0.44
C GLU A 49 5.28 12.66 0.83
N GLN A 50 3.96 12.66 0.93
CA GLN A 50 3.14 11.52 1.32
C GLN A 50 1.85 11.53 0.49
N SER A 51 1.83 10.77 -0.60
CA SER A 51 0.70 10.69 -1.54
C SER A 51 -0.10 9.40 -1.37
N TYR A 52 0.57 8.29 -1.07
CA TYR A 52 -0.03 6.95 -1.10
C TYR A 52 -0.50 6.45 0.26
N PHE A 53 0.34 6.50 1.30
CA PHE A 53 0.01 5.87 2.59
C PHE A 53 -0.57 6.89 3.57
N ARG A 54 -1.84 6.74 3.97
CA ARG A 54 -2.58 7.73 4.78
C ARG A 54 -3.14 7.10 6.05
N LYS A 55 -2.99 7.79 7.19
CA LYS A 55 -3.48 7.32 8.51
C LYS A 55 -4.73 8.04 8.98
N ASP A 56 -5.02 9.18 8.37
CA ASP A 56 -6.10 10.09 8.71
C ASP A 56 -7.47 9.64 8.17
N VAL A 57 -7.51 8.49 7.48
CA VAL A 57 -8.70 7.99 6.79
C VAL A 57 -9.02 6.58 7.29
N TYR A 58 -10.26 6.37 7.74
CA TYR A 58 -10.81 5.06 8.07
C TYR A 58 -12.07 4.78 7.22
N PRO A 59 -11.95 4.01 6.14
CA PRO A 59 -13.06 3.72 5.24
C PRO A 59 -13.98 2.59 5.72
N GLY A 60 -13.62 1.91 6.83
CA GLY A 60 -14.29 0.70 7.29
C GLY A 60 -13.47 -0.57 7.03
N PRO A 61 -13.96 -1.73 7.51
CA PRO A 61 -13.31 -3.01 7.26
C PRO A 61 -13.48 -3.41 5.79
N VAL A 62 -12.46 -4.10 5.26
CA VAL A 62 -12.47 -4.70 3.93
C VAL A 62 -12.24 -6.20 4.11
N GLU A 63 -13.16 -7.03 3.62
CA GLU A 63 -12.98 -8.48 3.60
C GLU A 63 -12.12 -8.87 2.40
N ASP A 64 -11.11 -9.69 2.66
CA ASP A 64 -10.18 -10.20 1.65
C ASP A 64 -9.49 -11.48 2.18
N ASP A 65 -8.54 -12.05 1.45
CA ASP A 65 -7.85 -13.31 1.74
C ASP A 65 -7.15 -13.35 3.12
N HIS A 66 -6.92 -12.19 3.73
CA HIS A 66 -6.36 -12.09 5.08
C HIS A 66 -7.34 -12.51 6.19
N THR A 67 -8.64 -12.52 5.94
CA THR A 67 -9.70 -12.78 6.93
C THR A 67 -9.46 -14.04 7.77
N PRO A 68 -9.22 -15.24 7.18
CA PRO A 68 -8.97 -16.44 7.99
C PRO A 68 -7.66 -16.39 8.80
N PHE A 69 -6.65 -15.64 8.35
CA PHE A 69 -5.39 -15.47 9.07
C PHE A 69 -5.57 -14.53 10.27
N LEU A 70 -6.24 -13.40 10.05
CA LEU A 70 -6.56 -12.43 11.09
C LEU A 70 -7.39 -13.07 12.21
N GLN A 71 -8.41 -13.86 11.86
CA GLN A 71 -9.23 -14.61 12.83
C GLN A 71 -8.42 -15.61 13.69
N ARG A 72 -7.23 -16.00 13.23
CA ARG A 72 -6.31 -16.92 13.93
C ARG A 72 -5.15 -16.19 14.61
N GLY A 73 -5.21 -14.86 14.70
CA GLY A 73 -4.23 -14.03 15.40
C GLY A 73 -2.96 -13.73 14.61
N VAL A 74 -2.96 -13.92 13.29
CA VAL A 74 -1.84 -13.50 12.44
C VAL A 74 -1.91 -11.96 12.27
N PRO A 75 -0.84 -11.21 12.57
CA PRO A 75 -0.79 -9.78 12.28
C PRO A 75 -0.83 -9.54 10.76
N VAL A 76 -1.78 -8.73 10.30
CA VAL A 76 -2.01 -8.44 8.87
C VAL A 76 -1.70 -6.98 8.57
N LEU A 77 -0.85 -6.73 7.58
CA LEU A 77 -0.70 -5.43 6.93
C LEU A 77 -1.38 -5.51 5.56
N HIS A 78 -2.62 -5.03 5.47
CA HIS A 78 -3.43 -5.08 4.24
C HIS A 78 -3.17 -3.82 3.41
N LEU A 79 -2.48 -4.00 2.29
CA LEU A 79 -2.16 -2.96 1.32
C LEU A 79 -3.13 -3.07 0.15
N ILE A 80 -4.35 -2.57 0.38
CA ILE A 80 -5.39 -2.43 -0.64
C ILE A 80 -5.73 -0.96 -0.86
N THR A 81 -5.87 -0.57 -2.13
CA THR A 81 -6.24 0.81 -2.49
C THR A 81 -7.67 1.07 -2.02
N THR A 82 -7.89 2.09 -1.17
CA THR A 82 -9.21 2.50 -0.70
C THR A 82 -9.41 4.02 -0.82
N PRO A 83 -10.37 4.52 -1.61
CA PRO A 83 -11.40 3.77 -2.36
C PRO A 83 -10.80 2.88 -3.46
N PHE A 84 -11.53 1.82 -3.84
CA PHE A 84 -11.10 0.91 -4.89
C PHE A 84 -11.00 1.64 -6.23
N PRO A 85 -10.14 1.18 -7.16
CA PRO A 85 -10.13 1.72 -8.52
C PRO A 85 -11.54 1.70 -9.12
N THR A 86 -11.95 2.78 -9.79
CA THR A 86 -13.32 2.93 -10.30
C THR A 86 -13.70 1.87 -11.36
N PHE A 87 -12.69 1.24 -11.96
CA PHE A 87 -12.82 0.17 -12.95
C PHE A 87 -12.74 -1.25 -12.34
N TRP A 88 -12.58 -1.38 -11.02
CA TRP A 88 -12.61 -2.68 -10.35
C TRP A 88 -13.91 -3.44 -10.67
N HIS A 89 -13.80 -4.74 -10.95
CA HIS A 89 -14.91 -5.60 -11.38
C HIS A 89 -15.62 -5.14 -12.67
N THR A 90 -14.92 -4.39 -13.53
CA THR A 90 -15.40 -4.04 -14.88
C THR A 90 -14.48 -4.63 -15.94
N LEU A 91 -14.94 -4.66 -17.20
CA LEU A 91 -14.09 -5.02 -18.34
C LEU A 91 -13.03 -3.95 -18.65
N GLU A 92 -13.07 -2.79 -17.99
CA GLU A 92 -12.06 -1.75 -18.11
C GLU A 92 -10.84 -1.97 -17.20
N ASP A 93 -10.84 -3.00 -16.35
CA ASP A 93 -9.66 -3.37 -15.56
C ASP A 93 -8.64 -4.09 -16.48
N THR A 94 -7.96 -3.29 -17.28
CA THR A 94 -7.07 -3.71 -18.36
C THR A 94 -5.70 -3.05 -18.24
N GLU A 95 -4.72 -3.58 -18.97
CA GLU A 95 -3.32 -3.12 -18.91
C GLU A 95 -3.17 -1.61 -19.16
N ASP A 96 -4.00 -0.99 -20.01
CA ASP A 96 -3.95 0.45 -20.29
C ASP A 96 -4.35 1.33 -19.09
N LYS A 97 -5.02 0.78 -18.07
CA LYS A 97 -5.29 1.48 -16.80
C LYS A 97 -4.11 1.42 -15.82
N MET A 98 -3.10 0.58 -16.09
CA MET A 98 -1.92 0.49 -15.25
C MET A 98 -1.08 1.77 -15.38
N HIS A 99 -0.77 2.36 -14.23
CA HIS A 99 0.07 3.54 -14.15
C HIS A 99 1.51 3.14 -13.79
N GLY A 100 2.37 3.04 -14.81
CA GLY A 100 3.77 2.65 -14.66
C GLY A 100 4.54 3.37 -13.54
N PRO A 101 4.48 4.71 -13.44
CA PRO A 101 5.13 5.44 -12.35
C PRO A 101 4.63 5.03 -10.96
N THR A 102 3.33 4.77 -10.78
CA THR A 102 2.79 4.29 -9.50
C THR A 102 3.40 2.94 -9.15
N VAL A 103 3.37 1.99 -10.08
CA VAL A 103 3.88 0.63 -9.88
C VAL A 103 5.37 0.66 -9.51
N GLU A 104 6.17 1.45 -10.21
CA GLU A 104 7.60 1.58 -9.93
C GLU A 104 7.86 2.22 -8.56
N ASN A 105 7.12 3.27 -8.21
CA ASN A 105 7.24 3.93 -6.91
C ASN A 105 6.90 2.98 -5.76
N LEU A 106 5.76 2.28 -5.85
CA LEU A 106 5.35 1.31 -4.83
C LEU A 106 6.34 0.16 -4.71
N THR A 107 6.90 -0.30 -5.84
CA THR A 107 7.98 -1.30 -5.83
C THR A 107 9.18 -0.82 -5.03
N LYS A 108 9.66 0.42 -5.26
CA LYS A 108 10.78 0.99 -4.49
C LYS A 108 10.46 1.08 -3.00
N ILE A 109 9.27 1.53 -2.65
CA ILE A 109 8.82 1.65 -1.25
C ILE A 109 8.78 0.27 -0.57
N LEU A 110 8.24 -0.75 -1.25
CA LEU A 110 8.16 -2.11 -0.73
C LEU A 110 9.54 -2.77 -0.60
N VAL A 111 10.47 -2.53 -1.54
CA VAL A 111 11.85 -3.00 -1.44
C VAL A 111 12.54 -2.39 -0.22
N VAL A 112 12.38 -1.09 -0.01
CA VAL A 112 12.90 -0.41 1.18
C VAL A 112 12.29 -1.00 2.46
N PHE A 113 10.97 -1.15 2.50
CA PHE A 113 10.27 -1.74 3.64
C PHE A 113 10.79 -3.15 3.95
N LEU A 114 10.94 -4.00 2.93
CA LEU A 114 11.41 -5.37 3.07
C LEU A 114 12.86 -5.41 3.57
N ALA A 115 13.74 -4.57 3.01
CA ALA A 115 15.13 -4.45 3.45
C ALA A 115 15.21 -4.04 4.94
N GLU A 116 14.41 -3.06 5.36
CA GLU A 116 14.35 -2.64 6.75
C GLU A 116 13.77 -3.71 7.69
N TYR A 117 12.72 -4.41 7.25
CA TYR A 117 12.09 -5.49 8.01
C TYR A 117 13.06 -6.66 8.24
N LEU A 118 13.80 -7.04 7.19
CA LEU A 118 14.77 -8.14 7.22
C LEU A 118 16.16 -7.74 7.75
N ARG A 119 16.40 -6.44 7.96
CA ARG A 119 17.70 -5.87 8.38
C ARG A 119 18.82 -6.17 7.37
N LEU A 120 18.53 -5.95 6.09
CA LEU A 120 19.46 -6.08 4.96
C LEU A 120 20.26 -4.79 4.70
#